data_AF-A0A956UXG3-F1
#
_entry.id   AF-A0A956UXG3-F1
#
_cell.length_a   1.000
_cell.length_b   1.000
_cell.length_c   1.000
_cell.angle_alpha   90.00
_cell.angle_beta   90.00
_cell.angle_gamma   90.00
#
_symmetry.space_group_name_H-M   'P 1'
#
loop_
_entity.id
_entity.type
_entity.pdbx_description
1 polymer ?
#
loop_
_entity_poly.entity_id
_entity_poly.type
_entity_poly.pdbx_seq_one_letter_code
_entity_poly.pdbx_strand_id
1 'polypeptide(L)'
;MFATLLLVLALVSTPVASPIAVDFTPDTTVVLTGEPIVSPLVTTDAIIVALASGDVVALSLDGEPLWDTPLPAPASNALVLMDDLVLVPGEDGSLYVLDRASGDIEETVVLASQPLVQPIVVEESLFVGDIRGTIHVVDRTDFRETNAIVVGSELYPGAVLVGDTIVVVADTRVATAIDTQTQTVLWQSVLADNAFVLATTPADEIVIGGEHGFVTLLAPTGEAIWQSAAGSLPVTDVTMTDSGVVVSLEDGMVVELDDATGSVNWRSVATSRVWFPTDQCSESCLVMTDTGMLASLDVTDGAITPIVVVATEVTVAPVLSAGRLVVPLTNGTLLIWNHAAE
;
A
#
# COMPACT_ATOMS: atom_id res chain seq x y z
N MET A 1 -67.11 -5.50 36.13
CA MET A 1 -65.96 -5.66 37.04
C MET A 1 -65.10 -6.79 36.51
N PHE A 2 -64.17 -6.49 35.59
CA PHE A 2 -63.06 -7.37 35.21
C PHE A 2 -61.89 -6.45 34.86
N ALA A 3 -60.77 -6.67 35.53
CA ALA A 3 -59.60 -5.80 35.54
C ALA A 3 -58.69 -6.09 34.33
N THR A 4 -58.24 -5.03 33.66
CA THR A 4 -57.25 -5.07 32.59
C THR A 4 -55.85 -5.13 33.22
N LEU A 5 -55.11 -6.21 32.98
CA LEU A 5 -53.74 -6.40 33.44
C LEU A 5 -52.78 -5.73 32.44
N LEU A 6 -52.11 -4.64 32.84
CA LEU A 6 -51.02 -4.04 32.06
C LEU A 6 -49.73 -4.81 32.36
N LEU A 7 -49.12 -5.39 31.33
CA LEU A 7 -47.78 -6.00 31.40
C LEU A 7 -46.74 -4.89 31.18
N VAL A 8 -45.99 -4.53 32.22
CA VAL A 8 -44.83 -3.64 32.11
C VAL A 8 -43.61 -4.49 31.77
N LEU A 9 -43.11 -4.38 30.54
CA LEU A 9 -41.80 -4.92 30.18
C LEU A 9 -40.72 -4.05 30.85
N ALA A 10 -40.03 -4.59 31.84
CA ALA A 10 -38.81 -3.99 32.35
C ALA A 10 -37.66 -4.31 31.37
N LEU A 11 -37.18 -3.29 30.65
CA LEU A 11 -35.92 -3.36 29.93
C LEU A 11 -34.79 -3.51 30.96
N VAL A 12 -34.21 -4.70 31.05
CA VAL A 12 -32.96 -4.92 31.77
C VAL A 12 -31.85 -4.42 30.84
N SER A 13 -31.40 -3.18 31.04
CA SER A 13 -30.17 -2.70 30.40
C SER A 13 -29.01 -3.42 31.07
N THR A 14 -28.43 -4.41 30.39
CA THR A 14 -27.08 -4.86 30.74
C THR A 14 -26.13 -3.69 30.53
N PRO A 15 -25.28 -3.32 31.51
CA PRO A 15 -24.24 -2.35 31.26
C PRO A 15 -23.34 -2.93 30.17
N VAL A 16 -23.30 -2.28 29.00
CA VAL A 16 -22.19 -2.45 28.07
C VAL A 16 -20.96 -2.03 28.87
N ALA A 17 -20.02 -2.96 29.07
CA ALA A 17 -18.74 -2.62 29.67
C ALA A 17 -18.17 -1.47 28.84
N SER A 18 -17.92 -0.32 29.48
CA SER A 18 -17.17 0.74 28.83
C SER A 18 -15.90 0.09 28.27
N PRO A 19 -15.59 0.26 26.97
CA PRO A 19 -14.29 -0.17 26.49
C PRO A 19 -13.28 0.54 27.38
N ILE A 20 -12.38 -0.24 27.97
CA ILE A 20 -11.21 0.30 28.65
C ILE A 20 -10.59 1.23 27.61
N ALA A 21 -10.61 2.54 27.87
CA ALA A 21 -9.89 3.49 27.04
C ALA A 21 -8.40 3.18 27.27
N VAL A 22 -7.89 2.23 26.48
CA VAL A 22 -6.47 2.12 26.25
C VAL A 22 -6.12 3.44 25.58
N ASP A 23 -5.31 4.25 26.26
CA ASP A 23 -4.84 5.51 25.73
C ASP A 23 -3.91 5.21 24.57
N PHE A 24 -4.49 5.09 23.37
CA PHE A 24 -3.77 4.74 22.13
C PHE A 24 -3.14 6.02 21.55
N THR A 25 -2.30 6.67 22.35
CA THR A 25 -1.51 7.82 21.93
C THR A 25 -0.25 7.36 21.19
N PRO A 26 0.20 8.11 20.17
CA PRO A 26 1.46 7.80 19.51
C PRO A 26 2.61 7.89 20.53
N ASP A 27 3.50 6.91 20.52
CA ASP A 27 4.71 6.91 21.34
C ASP A 27 5.62 8.09 20.97
N THR A 28 5.63 8.47 19.70
CA THR A 28 6.46 9.56 19.18
C THR A 28 5.68 10.37 18.14
N THR A 29 5.87 11.69 18.17
CA THR A 29 5.33 12.62 17.17
C THR A 29 6.47 13.50 16.66
N VAL A 30 6.69 13.47 15.36
CA VAL A 30 7.73 14.27 14.69
C VAL A 30 7.06 15.26 13.75
N VAL A 31 7.51 16.51 13.71
CA VAL A 31 7.02 17.51 12.76
C VAL A 31 8.12 17.79 11.75
N LEU A 32 7.91 17.34 10.51
CA LEU A 32 8.81 17.57 9.38
C LEU A 32 8.56 18.94 8.75
N THR A 33 9.56 19.44 8.04
CA THR A 33 9.45 20.69 7.26
C THR A 33 9.06 20.36 5.82
N GLY A 34 7.83 19.88 5.62
CA GLY A 34 7.32 19.47 4.32
C GLY A 34 6.23 18.40 4.45
N GLU A 35 5.44 18.23 3.40
CA GLU A 35 4.40 17.18 3.34
C GLU A 35 5.02 15.88 2.81
N PRO A 36 4.85 14.73 3.49
CA PRO A 36 5.16 13.42 2.93
C PRO A 36 4.33 13.13 1.68
N ILE A 37 4.96 12.64 0.62
CA ILE A 37 4.28 12.43 -0.68
C ILE A 37 4.22 10.97 -1.14
N VAL A 38 5.00 10.10 -0.51
CA VAL A 38 5.03 8.65 -0.76
C VAL A 38 5.10 7.91 0.57
N SER A 39 4.67 6.65 0.59
CA SER A 39 4.67 5.84 1.81
C SER A 39 6.07 5.78 2.44
N PRO A 40 6.19 6.01 3.76
CA PRO A 40 7.46 5.93 4.46
C PRO A 40 8.12 4.55 4.32
N LEU A 41 9.44 4.53 4.15
CA LEU A 41 10.21 3.30 4.24
C LEU A 41 10.62 3.07 5.70
N VAL A 42 10.05 2.05 6.33
CA VAL A 42 10.36 1.65 7.70
C VAL A 42 11.26 0.43 7.70
N THR A 43 12.46 0.60 8.25
CA THR A 43 13.48 -0.45 8.40
C THR A 43 13.65 -0.83 9.87
N THR A 44 14.56 -1.75 10.18
CA THR A 44 14.82 -2.20 11.56
C THR A 44 15.45 -1.14 12.47
N ASP A 45 15.94 -0.05 11.90
CA ASP A 45 16.75 0.98 12.58
C ASP A 45 16.43 2.41 12.15
N ALA A 46 15.74 2.62 11.02
CA ALA A 46 15.38 3.95 10.52
C ALA A 46 13.98 4.01 9.88
N ILE A 47 13.38 5.20 9.94
CA ILE A 47 12.18 5.61 9.21
C ILE A 47 12.63 6.65 8.17
N ILE A 48 12.39 6.38 6.89
CA ILE A 48 12.79 7.27 5.79
C ILE A 48 11.53 7.81 5.10
N VAL A 49 11.50 9.11 4.85
CA VAL A 49 10.33 9.83 4.29
C VAL A 49 10.78 10.75 3.17
N ALA A 50 10.09 10.71 2.03
CA ALA A 50 10.27 11.69 0.97
C ALA A 50 9.18 12.76 1.03
N LEU A 51 9.61 14.01 0.86
CA LEU A 51 8.78 15.19 1.04
C LEU A 51 8.50 15.90 -0.29
N ALA A 52 7.38 16.62 -0.35
CA ALA A 52 6.98 17.47 -1.46
C ALA A 52 8.01 18.57 -1.80
N SER A 53 8.89 18.90 -0.86
CA SER A 53 9.99 19.85 -1.07
C SER A 53 11.10 19.30 -1.98
N GLY A 54 11.16 17.98 -2.16
CA GLY A 54 12.28 17.28 -2.80
C GLY A 54 13.24 16.64 -1.80
N ASP A 55 13.10 16.92 -0.51
CA ASP A 55 13.98 16.36 0.51
C ASP A 55 13.59 14.91 0.85
N VAL A 56 14.59 14.05 1.06
CA VAL A 56 14.43 12.74 1.69
C VAL A 56 15.08 12.81 3.06
N VAL A 57 14.30 12.51 4.09
CA VAL A 57 14.73 12.58 5.49
C VAL A 57 14.75 11.19 6.10
N ALA A 58 15.76 10.90 6.91
CA ALA A 58 15.78 9.72 7.76
C ALA A 58 15.76 10.08 9.23
N LEU A 59 14.98 9.31 9.97
CA LEU A 59 14.82 9.41 11.41
C LEU A 59 15.17 8.06 12.03
N SER A 60 15.62 8.07 13.29
CA SER A 60 15.64 6.86 14.11
C SER A 60 14.20 6.36 14.34
N LEU A 61 14.04 5.14 14.85
CA LEU A 61 12.72 4.63 15.23
C LEU A 61 12.03 5.44 16.33
N ASP A 62 12.80 6.24 17.08
CA ASP A 62 12.31 7.15 18.12
C ASP A 62 12.09 8.58 17.58
N GLY A 63 12.19 8.77 16.26
CA GLY A 63 11.91 10.04 15.58
C GLY A 63 13.04 11.07 15.60
N GLU A 64 14.23 10.71 16.06
CA GLU A 64 15.39 11.61 16.06
C GLU A 64 16.00 11.71 14.65
N PRO A 65 16.34 12.91 14.15
CA PRO A 65 16.90 13.06 12.81
C PRO A 65 18.27 12.37 12.68
N LEU A 66 18.43 11.57 11.63
CA LEU A 66 19.68 10.91 11.26
C LEU A 66 20.38 11.68 10.14
N TRP A 67 19.66 11.94 9.04
CA TRP A 67 20.14 12.69 7.89
C TRP A 67 18.97 13.31 7.11
N ASP A 68 19.31 14.26 6.24
CA ASP A 68 18.41 15.00 5.36
C ASP A 68 19.14 15.29 4.05
N THR A 69 18.58 14.80 2.95
CA THR A 69 19.18 14.85 1.62
C THR A 69 18.25 15.57 0.65
N PRO A 70 18.60 16.78 0.18
CA PRO A 70 17.82 17.46 -0.84
C PRO A 70 18.04 16.80 -2.20
N LEU A 71 16.97 16.27 -2.82
CA LEU A 71 17.03 15.76 -4.17
C LEU A 71 16.78 16.85 -5.22
N PRO A 72 17.31 16.71 -6.45
CA PRO A 72 17.01 17.62 -7.55
C PRO A 72 15.53 17.67 -7.95
N ALA A 73 14.75 16.62 -7.66
CA ALA A 73 13.32 16.55 -7.89
C ALA A 73 12.64 15.68 -6.80
N PRO A 74 11.34 15.91 -6.51
CA PRO A 74 10.57 15.07 -5.60
C PRO A 74 10.54 13.60 -6.01
N ALA A 75 10.41 12.72 -5.02
CA ALA A 75 10.11 11.32 -5.26
C ALA A 75 8.75 11.19 -5.96
N SER A 76 8.65 10.27 -6.91
CA SER A 76 7.48 10.10 -7.77
C SER A 76 6.44 9.16 -7.18
N ASN A 77 6.84 8.01 -6.62
CA ASN A 77 5.89 6.96 -6.25
C ASN A 77 6.29 6.07 -5.06
N ALA A 78 7.58 5.88 -4.77
CA ALA A 78 8.01 4.94 -3.73
C ALA A 78 9.40 5.24 -3.17
N LEU A 79 9.68 4.66 -2.00
CA LEU A 79 11.02 4.49 -1.44
C LEU A 79 11.28 2.98 -1.34
N VAL A 80 12.33 2.47 -2.00
CA VAL A 80 12.63 1.04 -2.02
C VAL A 80 13.98 0.77 -1.36
N LEU A 81 13.99 -0.14 -0.38
CA LEU A 81 15.22 -0.62 0.25
C LEU A 81 15.88 -1.67 -0.66
N MET A 82 17.16 -1.46 -0.98
CA MET A 82 18.02 -2.47 -1.61
C MET A 82 19.32 -2.57 -0.82
N ASP A 83 19.46 -3.63 -0.01
CA ASP A 83 20.60 -3.80 0.91
C ASP A 83 20.79 -2.58 1.83
N ASP A 84 21.93 -1.89 1.71
CA ASP A 84 22.27 -0.65 2.42
C ASP A 84 21.96 0.61 1.61
N LEU A 85 21.16 0.48 0.54
CA LEU A 85 20.79 1.58 -0.36
C LEU A 85 19.28 1.85 -0.33
N VAL A 86 18.91 3.10 -0.58
CA VAL A 86 17.53 3.55 -0.75
C VAL A 86 17.39 4.05 -2.19
N LEU A 87 16.52 3.38 -2.94
CA LEU A 87 16.17 3.74 -4.31
C LEU A 87 15.00 4.73 -4.27
N VAL A 88 15.19 5.90 -4.88
CA VAL A 88 14.21 6.99 -4.91
C VAL A 88 13.95 7.39 -6.37
N PRO A 89 12.84 6.94 -6.98
CA PRO A 89 12.49 7.33 -8.34
C PRO A 89 11.98 8.77 -8.33
N GLY A 90 12.62 9.66 -9.06
CA GLY A 90 12.30 11.09 -9.13
C GLY A 90 11.34 11.46 -10.26
N GLU A 91 10.54 12.50 -10.06
CA GLU A 91 9.63 13.03 -11.09
C GLU A 91 10.35 13.53 -12.35
N ASP A 92 11.66 13.81 -12.27
CA ASP A 92 12.48 14.33 -13.36
C ASP A 92 13.03 13.27 -14.32
N GLY A 93 12.64 12.00 -14.14
CA GLY A 93 13.17 10.90 -14.95
C GLY A 93 14.44 10.27 -14.36
N SER A 94 14.82 10.59 -13.13
CA SER A 94 15.99 10.03 -12.46
C SER A 94 15.60 8.91 -11.50
N LEU A 95 16.48 7.93 -11.28
CA LEU A 95 16.48 7.05 -10.12
C LEU A 95 17.68 7.44 -9.25
N TYR A 96 17.41 8.04 -8.10
CA TYR A 96 18.45 8.36 -7.12
C TYR A 96 18.74 7.14 -6.24
N VAL A 97 20.01 6.87 -6.02
CA VAL A 97 20.49 5.76 -5.18
C VAL A 97 21.23 6.37 -4.01
N LEU A 98 20.61 6.33 -2.83
CA LEU A 98 21.16 6.92 -1.61
C LEU A 98 21.76 5.84 -0.73
N ASP A 99 22.89 6.11 -0.09
CA ASP A 99 23.35 5.32 1.05
C ASP A 99 22.37 5.48 2.22
N ARG A 100 21.86 4.37 2.74
CA ARG A 100 20.81 4.35 3.76
C ARG A 100 21.27 4.94 5.10
N ALA A 101 22.56 4.83 5.42
CA ALA A 101 23.11 5.23 6.71
C ALA A 101 23.46 6.72 6.78
N SER A 102 23.92 7.30 5.68
CA SER A 102 24.38 8.68 5.57
C SER A 102 23.43 9.61 4.81
N GLY A 103 22.60 9.05 3.92
CA GLY A 103 21.76 9.80 2.99
C GLY A 103 22.50 10.30 1.75
N ASP A 104 23.81 10.06 1.62
CA ASP A 104 24.60 10.51 0.48
C ASP A 104 24.09 9.86 -0.83
N ILE A 105 23.95 10.67 -1.89
CA ILE A 105 23.61 10.16 -3.23
C ILE A 105 24.85 9.48 -3.81
N GLU A 106 24.86 8.16 -3.80
CA GLU A 106 25.94 7.31 -4.35
C GLU A 106 25.89 7.26 -5.88
N GLU A 107 24.68 7.25 -6.46
CA GLU A 107 24.48 7.21 -7.90
C GLU A 107 23.16 7.89 -8.32
N THR A 108 23.09 8.31 -9.58
CA THR A 108 21.88 8.80 -10.23
C THR A 108 21.75 8.20 -11.63
N VAL A 109 20.74 7.33 -11.81
CA VAL A 109 20.43 6.75 -13.12
C VAL A 109 19.45 7.64 -13.85
N VAL A 110 19.83 8.13 -15.03
CA VAL A 110 18.94 8.95 -15.87
C VAL A 110 18.17 8.03 -16.82
N LEU A 111 16.86 7.94 -16.62
CA LEU A 111 15.94 7.12 -17.39
C LEU A 111 15.33 7.94 -18.55
N ALA A 112 14.69 7.25 -19.49
CA ALA A 112 14.14 7.91 -20.68
C ALA A 112 12.89 8.75 -20.40
N SER A 113 12.19 8.46 -19.31
CA SER A 113 10.99 9.16 -18.86
C SER A 113 10.80 8.99 -17.34
N GLN A 114 9.86 9.74 -16.77
CA GLN A 114 9.50 9.68 -15.35
C GLN A 114 9.15 8.24 -14.92
N PRO A 115 9.84 7.66 -13.92
CA PRO A 115 9.43 6.44 -13.25
C PRO A 115 8.04 6.57 -12.64
N LEU A 116 7.22 5.56 -12.82
CA LEU A 116 5.85 5.52 -12.31
C LEU A 116 5.54 4.23 -11.57
N VAL A 117 6.28 3.16 -11.86
CA VAL A 117 6.26 1.89 -11.13
C VAL A 117 7.43 1.84 -10.17
N GLN A 118 7.22 1.32 -8.95
CA GLN A 118 8.28 1.22 -7.96
C GLN A 118 9.43 0.33 -8.49
N PRO A 119 10.70 0.63 -8.17
CA PRO A 119 11.80 -0.24 -8.52
C PRO A 119 11.59 -1.65 -7.94
N ILE A 120 11.67 -2.67 -8.78
CA ILE A 120 11.61 -4.07 -8.36
C ILE A 120 13.03 -4.65 -8.45
N VAL A 121 13.56 -5.09 -7.30
CA VAL A 121 14.89 -5.67 -7.17
C VAL A 121 14.79 -7.19 -7.36
N VAL A 122 15.41 -7.74 -8.39
CA VAL A 122 15.43 -9.19 -8.67
C VAL A 122 16.84 -9.63 -9.03
N GLU A 123 17.41 -10.54 -8.24
CA GLU A 123 18.77 -11.03 -8.42
C GLU A 123 19.78 -9.89 -8.60
N GLU A 124 20.35 -9.75 -9.81
CA GLU A 124 21.36 -8.76 -10.19
C GLU A 124 20.76 -7.53 -10.93
N SER A 125 19.44 -7.42 -11.00
CA SER A 125 18.75 -6.42 -11.81
C SER A 125 17.70 -5.62 -11.02
N LEU A 126 17.53 -4.37 -11.44
CA LEU A 126 16.46 -3.47 -11.06
C LEU A 126 15.53 -3.30 -12.25
N PHE A 127 14.24 -3.45 -12.04
CA PHE A 127 13.21 -3.17 -13.04
C PHE A 127 12.47 -1.90 -12.65
N VAL A 128 12.51 -0.88 -13.51
CA VAL A 128 11.91 0.43 -13.25
C VAL A 128 10.98 0.78 -14.40
N GLY A 129 9.68 0.82 -14.12
CA GLY A 129 8.66 1.15 -15.12
C GLY A 129 8.42 2.65 -15.23
N ASP A 130 8.45 3.18 -16.44
CA ASP A 130 8.22 4.59 -16.74
C ASP A 130 6.77 4.88 -17.20
N ILE A 131 6.39 6.16 -17.16
CA ILE A 131 5.08 6.66 -17.59
C ILE A 131 4.78 6.41 -19.08
N ARG A 132 5.75 5.97 -19.89
CA ARG A 132 5.61 5.73 -21.33
C ARG A 132 5.50 4.26 -21.69
N GLY A 133 5.25 3.38 -20.74
CA GLY A 133 5.05 1.96 -21.04
C GLY A 133 6.36 1.18 -21.18
N THR A 134 7.49 1.70 -20.67
CA THR A 134 8.80 1.04 -20.76
C THR A 134 9.25 0.56 -19.39
N ILE A 135 9.66 -0.70 -19.29
CA ILE A 135 10.38 -1.23 -18.13
C ILE A 135 11.88 -1.17 -18.43
N HIS A 136 12.59 -0.29 -17.73
CA HIS A 136 14.05 -0.22 -17.77
C HIS A 136 14.65 -1.30 -16.89
N VAL A 137 15.63 -2.03 -17.43
CA VAL A 137 16.40 -3.03 -16.68
C VAL A 137 17.77 -2.48 -16.41
N VAL A 138 18.09 -2.28 -15.14
CA VAL A 138 19.33 -1.66 -14.67
C VAL A 138 20.12 -2.68 -13.87
N ASP A 139 21.42 -2.80 -14.11
CA ASP A 139 22.31 -3.64 -13.30
C ASP A 139 22.37 -3.08 -11.87
N ARG A 140 22.08 -3.89 -10.86
CA ARG A 140 21.99 -3.41 -9.48
C ARG A 140 23.35 -3.05 -8.85
N THR A 141 24.45 -3.48 -9.47
CA THR A 141 25.82 -3.31 -8.94
C THR A 141 26.49 -2.06 -9.51
N ASP A 142 26.36 -1.83 -10.82
CA ASP A 142 26.97 -0.66 -11.47
C ASP A 142 25.97 0.37 -12.01
N PHE A 143 24.68 0.15 -11.78
CA PHE A 143 23.57 1.06 -12.09
C PHE A 143 23.45 1.46 -13.56
N ARG A 144 24.02 0.66 -14.47
CA ARG A 144 23.86 0.87 -15.90
C ARG A 144 22.60 0.19 -16.41
N GLU A 145 21.83 0.92 -17.20
CA GLU A 145 20.74 0.32 -17.98
C GLU A 145 21.30 -0.71 -18.96
N THR A 146 20.86 -1.96 -18.83
CA THR A 146 21.27 -3.09 -19.65
C THR A 146 20.26 -3.43 -20.74
N ASN A 147 18.97 -3.12 -20.50
CA ASN A 147 17.88 -3.39 -21.43
C ASN A 147 16.67 -2.48 -21.16
N ALA A 148 15.75 -2.41 -22.12
CA ALA A 148 14.47 -1.72 -22.00
C ALA A 148 13.37 -2.55 -22.68
N ILE A 149 12.28 -2.82 -21.95
CA ILE A 149 11.17 -3.65 -22.40
C ILE A 149 9.94 -2.78 -22.58
N VAL A 150 9.50 -2.59 -23.82
CA VAL A 150 8.27 -1.85 -24.11
C VAL A 150 7.08 -2.77 -23.94
N VAL A 151 6.20 -2.46 -22.98
CA VAL A 151 5.02 -3.26 -22.63
C VAL A 151 3.70 -2.58 -22.98
N GLY A 152 3.73 -1.28 -23.31
CA GLY A 152 2.56 -0.51 -23.72
C GLY A 152 2.92 0.92 -24.08
N SER A 153 1.95 1.83 -23.97
CA SER A 153 2.13 3.27 -24.17
C SER A 153 2.04 4.09 -22.87
N GLU A 154 1.54 3.48 -21.81
CA GLU A 154 1.52 4.01 -20.45
C GLU A 154 1.56 2.85 -19.44
N LEU A 155 2.06 3.12 -18.23
CA LEU A 155 1.95 2.21 -17.09
C LEU A 155 1.03 2.81 -16.04
N TYR A 156 0.41 1.94 -15.26
CA TYR A 156 -0.23 2.31 -14.01
C TYR A 156 0.79 2.20 -12.85
N PRO A 157 0.76 3.07 -11.82
CA PRO A 157 1.61 2.92 -10.64
C PRO A 157 1.37 1.60 -9.92
N GLY A 158 2.40 0.82 -9.69
CA GLY A 158 2.28 -0.47 -9.04
C GLY A 158 2.68 -1.64 -9.93
N ALA A 159 3.31 -2.61 -9.31
CA ALA A 159 3.68 -3.88 -9.88
C ALA A 159 3.75 -4.92 -8.76
N VAL A 160 3.66 -6.18 -9.14
CA VAL A 160 3.88 -7.30 -8.24
C VAL A 160 4.94 -8.24 -8.79
N LEU A 161 5.70 -8.86 -7.90
CA LEU A 161 6.66 -9.91 -8.23
C LEU A 161 6.11 -11.25 -7.74
N VAL A 162 5.87 -12.16 -8.68
CA VAL A 162 5.37 -13.52 -8.42
C VAL A 162 6.42 -14.51 -8.91
N GLY A 163 7.19 -15.09 -7.99
CA GLY A 163 8.39 -15.84 -8.34
C GLY A 163 9.36 -14.99 -9.17
N ASP A 164 9.68 -15.44 -10.38
CA ASP A 164 10.53 -14.73 -11.36
C ASP A 164 9.72 -13.91 -12.39
N THR A 165 8.47 -13.59 -12.08
CA THR A 165 7.58 -12.87 -13.00
C THR A 165 7.14 -11.54 -12.41
N ILE A 166 7.46 -10.44 -13.08
CA ILE A 166 6.91 -9.12 -12.76
C ILE A 166 5.60 -8.95 -13.51
N VAL A 167 4.55 -8.52 -12.81
CA VAL A 167 3.27 -8.15 -13.42
C VAL A 167 3.01 -6.67 -13.20
N VAL A 168 2.78 -5.97 -14.31
CA VAL A 168 2.40 -4.55 -14.38
C VAL A 168 1.06 -4.42 -15.09
N VAL A 169 0.39 -3.29 -14.94
CA VAL A 169 -0.73 -2.93 -15.82
C VAL A 169 -0.30 -1.82 -16.77
N ALA A 170 -0.42 -2.10 -18.06
CA ALA A 170 -0.18 -1.15 -19.14
C ALA A 170 -1.51 -0.74 -19.80
N ASP A 171 -1.52 0.44 -20.42
CA ASP A 171 -2.65 0.96 -21.21
C ASP A 171 -3.98 0.85 -20.45
N THR A 172 -3.96 1.16 -19.14
CA THR A 172 -5.04 1.07 -18.14
C THR A 172 -5.65 -0.31 -17.85
N ARG A 173 -5.60 -1.25 -18.80
CA ARG A 173 -6.41 -2.49 -18.78
C ARG A 173 -5.66 -3.74 -19.23
N VAL A 174 -4.36 -3.67 -19.44
CA VAL A 174 -3.57 -4.81 -19.91
C VAL A 174 -2.59 -5.23 -18.83
N ALA A 175 -2.97 -6.24 -18.04
CA ALA A 175 -2.03 -6.90 -17.16
C ALA A 175 -0.97 -7.60 -18.02
N THR A 176 0.29 -7.27 -17.83
CA THR A 176 1.42 -7.77 -18.62
C THR A 176 2.43 -8.42 -17.69
N ALA A 177 2.71 -9.70 -17.92
CA ALA A 177 3.74 -10.43 -17.20
C ALA A 177 5.06 -10.44 -17.95
N ILE A 178 6.14 -10.24 -17.21
CA ILE A 178 7.50 -10.14 -17.71
C ILE A 178 8.34 -11.13 -16.94
N ASP A 179 9.01 -12.01 -17.66
CA ASP A 179 9.99 -12.93 -17.09
C ASP A 179 11.27 -12.16 -16.78
N THR A 180 11.73 -12.19 -15.53
CA THR A 180 12.88 -11.38 -15.07
C THR A 180 14.21 -11.92 -15.60
N GLN A 181 14.30 -13.24 -15.86
CA GLN A 181 15.53 -13.89 -16.31
C GLN A 181 15.78 -13.67 -17.80
N THR A 182 14.75 -13.87 -18.62
CA THR A 182 14.79 -13.70 -20.08
C THR A 182 14.48 -12.28 -20.52
N GLN A 183 13.89 -11.46 -19.63
CA GLN A 183 13.50 -10.08 -19.87
C GLN A 183 12.54 -9.95 -21.06
N THR A 184 11.57 -10.87 -21.12
CA THR A 184 10.56 -10.92 -22.18
C THR A 184 9.16 -10.98 -21.61
N VAL A 185 8.19 -10.49 -22.39
CA VAL A 185 6.77 -10.60 -22.04
C VAL A 185 6.34 -12.07 -22.16
N LEU A 186 5.83 -12.63 -21.06
CA LEU A 186 5.30 -13.99 -20.99
C LEU A 186 3.86 -14.06 -21.50
N TRP A 187 3.01 -13.19 -20.98
CA TRP A 187 1.59 -13.14 -21.28
C TRP A 187 1.03 -11.74 -21.09
N GLN A 188 -0.12 -11.50 -21.73
CA GLN A 188 -0.92 -10.30 -21.55
C GLN A 188 -2.39 -10.69 -21.39
N SER A 189 -3.04 -10.11 -20.40
CA SER A 189 -4.45 -10.35 -20.09
C SER A 189 -5.22 -9.04 -20.06
N VAL A 190 -6.30 -9.00 -20.84
CA VAL A 190 -7.19 -7.83 -20.88
C VAL A 190 -8.13 -7.90 -19.69
N LEU A 191 -8.05 -6.90 -18.83
CA LEU A 191 -8.89 -6.73 -17.66
C LEU A 191 -10.28 -6.23 -18.05
N ALA A 192 -11.29 -6.56 -17.23
CA ALA A 192 -12.66 -6.17 -17.52
C ALA A 192 -12.92 -4.68 -17.25
N ASP A 193 -12.09 -4.04 -16.42
CA ASP A 193 -12.10 -2.60 -16.19
C ASP A 193 -10.68 -2.05 -15.93
N ASN A 194 -10.56 -0.73 -15.79
CA ASN A 194 -9.32 -0.03 -15.48
C ASN A 194 -8.76 -0.49 -14.13
N ALA A 195 -7.46 -0.77 -14.04
CA ALA A 195 -6.82 -1.17 -12.79
C ALA A 195 -6.33 0.02 -11.97
N PHE A 196 -6.38 -0.12 -10.64
CA PHE A 196 -5.89 0.87 -9.69
C PHE A 196 -4.98 0.32 -8.58
N VAL A 197 -4.99 -0.99 -8.35
CA VAL A 197 -4.17 -1.59 -7.31
C VAL A 197 -3.84 -3.03 -7.69
N LEU A 198 -2.61 -3.44 -7.38
CA LEU A 198 -2.13 -4.80 -7.57
C LEU A 198 -1.61 -5.32 -6.24
N ALA A 199 -1.92 -6.57 -5.93
CA ALA A 199 -1.40 -7.28 -4.77
C ALA A 199 -1.19 -8.77 -5.11
N THR A 200 -0.48 -9.48 -4.26
CA THR A 200 -0.27 -10.94 -4.39
C THR A 200 -0.90 -11.68 -3.23
N THR A 201 -1.51 -12.83 -3.52
CA THR A 201 -1.95 -13.75 -2.47
C THR A 201 -0.77 -14.58 -1.96
N PRO A 202 -0.88 -15.21 -0.76
CA PRO A 202 0.12 -16.17 -0.30
C PRO A 202 0.28 -17.40 -1.20
N ALA A 203 -0.66 -17.63 -2.12
CA ALA A 203 -0.62 -18.69 -3.11
C ALA A 203 -0.02 -18.25 -4.46
N ASP A 204 0.67 -17.10 -4.49
CA ASP A 204 1.31 -16.52 -5.68
C ASP A 204 0.30 -16.10 -6.78
N GLU A 205 -0.97 -15.88 -6.43
CA GLU A 205 -1.97 -15.37 -7.37
C GLU A 205 -1.99 -13.83 -7.34
N ILE A 206 -2.48 -13.22 -8.42
CA ILE A 206 -2.42 -11.77 -8.61
C ILE A 206 -3.81 -11.20 -8.44
N VAL A 207 -3.97 -10.34 -7.42
CA VAL A 207 -5.19 -9.56 -7.22
C VAL A 207 -5.04 -8.23 -7.93
N ILE A 208 -6.04 -7.86 -8.72
CA ILE A 208 -6.14 -6.57 -9.38
C ILE A 208 -7.47 -5.94 -9.01
N GLY A 209 -7.40 -4.84 -8.25
CA GLY A 209 -8.53 -3.97 -7.96
C GLY A 209 -8.60 -2.82 -8.96
N GLY A 210 -9.80 -2.39 -9.33
CA GLY A 210 -10.00 -1.43 -10.41
C GLY A 210 -11.22 -0.53 -10.25
N GLU A 211 -11.56 0.14 -11.34
CA GLU A 211 -12.73 1.03 -11.44
C GLU A 211 -14.04 0.27 -11.21
N HIS A 212 -15.07 0.98 -10.77
CA HIS A 212 -16.39 0.41 -10.49
C HIS A 212 -16.37 -0.79 -9.53
N GLY A 213 -15.44 -0.81 -8.58
CA GLY A 213 -15.29 -1.86 -7.58
C GLY A 213 -14.89 -3.21 -8.17
N PHE A 214 -14.38 -3.23 -9.40
CA PHE A 214 -13.95 -4.44 -10.06
C PHE A 214 -12.74 -5.06 -9.35
N VAL A 215 -12.80 -6.37 -9.10
CA VAL A 215 -11.69 -7.15 -8.55
C VAL A 215 -11.52 -8.40 -9.39
N THR A 216 -10.30 -8.67 -9.84
CA THR A 216 -9.92 -9.91 -10.51
C THR A 216 -8.83 -10.62 -9.72
N LEU A 217 -8.97 -11.93 -9.58
CA LEU A 217 -7.87 -12.81 -9.19
C LEU A 217 -7.38 -13.55 -10.44
N LEU A 218 -6.10 -13.35 -10.78
CA LEU A 218 -5.43 -14.04 -11.87
C LEU A 218 -4.52 -15.13 -11.29
N ALA A 219 -4.50 -16.29 -11.94
CA ALA A 219 -3.44 -17.27 -11.73
C ALA A 219 -2.09 -16.69 -12.19
N PRO A 220 -0.94 -17.25 -11.74
CA PRO A 220 0.38 -16.85 -12.22
C PRO A 220 0.54 -16.90 -13.76
N THR A 221 -0.27 -17.72 -14.43
CA THR A 221 -0.32 -17.85 -15.90
C THR A 221 -1.08 -16.72 -16.61
N GLY A 222 -1.68 -15.80 -15.86
CA GLY A 222 -2.49 -14.69 -16.37
C GLY A 222 -3.95 -15.05 -16.65
N GLU A 223 -4.35 -16.30 -16.45
CA GLU A 223 -5.75 -16.72 -16.60
C GLU A 223 -6.58 -16.24 -15.39
N ALA A 224 -7.75 -15.66 -15.65
CA ALA A 224 -8.65 -15.26 -14.57
C ALA A 224 -9.21 -16.48 -13.85
N ILE A 225 -8.98 -16.56 -12.54
CA ILE A 225 -9.59 -17.55 -11.65
C ILE A 225 -11.04 -17.14 -11.40
N TRP A 226 -11.23 -15.89 -10.97
CA TRP A 226 -12.54 -15.28 -10.81
C TRP A 226 -12.49 -13.76 -11.02
N GLN A 227 -13.68 -13.19 -11.22
CA GLN A 227 -13.91 -11.76 -11.35
C GLN A 227 -15.18 -11.37 -10.59
N SER A 228 -15.08 -10.28 -9.84
CA SER A 228 -16.17 -9.82 -8.96
C SER A 228 -16.31 -8.31 -8.97
N ALA A 229 -17.48 -7.84 -8.57
CA ALA A 229 -17.74 -6.43 -8.29
C ALA A 229 -17.93 -6.26 -6.78
N ALA A 230 -16.93 -5.70 -6.12
CA ALA A 230 -16.97 -5.31 -4.73
C ALA A 230 -17.88 -4.09 -4.52
N GLY A 231 -18.16 -3.27 -5.53
CA GLY A 231 -19.06 -2.13 -5.38
C GLY A 231 -19.26 -1.37 -6.68
N SER A 232 -19.37 -0.04 -6.59
CA SER A 232 -19.55 0.84 -7.76
C SER A 232 -18.50 1.95 -7.87
N LEU A 233 -17.62 2.07 -6.89
CA LEU A 233 -16.53 3.05 -6.86
C LEU A 233 -15.17 2.35 -6.97
N PRO A 234 -14.11 3.07 -7.40
CA PRO A 234 -12.77 2.52 -7.51
C PRO A 234 -12.33 1.75 -6.26
N VAL A 235 -11.71 0.60 -6.48
CA VAL A 235 -10.93 -0.08 -5.44
C VAL A 235 -9.68 0.75 -5.17
N THR A 236 -9.43 1.01 -3.89
CA THR A 236 -8.40 1.94 -3.45
C THR A 236 -7.24 1.29 -2.72
N ASP A 237 -7.46 0.12 -2.15
CA ASP A 237 -6.46 -0.64 -1.41
C ASP A 237 -6.89 -2.11 -1.28
N VAL A 238 -5.92 -3.00 -1.03
CA VAL A 238 -6.12 -4.46 -0.90
C VAL A 238 -5.26 -5.00 0.23
N THR A 239 -5.82 -5.93 1.02
CA THR A 239 -5.06 -6.74 1.98
C THR A 239 -5.59 -8.17 1.97
N MET A 240 -4.76 -9.14 2.40
CA MET A 240 -5.11 -10.55 2.42
C MET A 240 -5.46 -11.03 3.83
N THR A 241 -6.44 -11.93 3.92
CA THR A 241 -6.74 -12.69 5.14
C THR A 241 -6.47 -14.17 4.90
N ASP A 242 -6.57 -15.00 5.94
CA ASP A 242 -6.51 -16.45 5.80
C ASP A 242 -7.69 -17.03 4.96
N SER A 243 -8.77 -16.26 4.79
CA SER A 243 -10.02 -16.67 4.14
C SER A 243 -10.32 -15.96 2.82
N GLY A 244 -9.59 -14.90 2.45
CA GLY A 244 -10.00 -14.06 1.34
C GLY A 244 -9.15 -12.84 1.04
N VAL A 245 -9.65 -12.09 0.07
CA VAL A 245 -9.14 -10.81 -0.39
C VAL A 245 -10.03 -9.72 0.19
N VAL A 246 -9.48 -8.84 1.01
CA VAL A 246 -10.19 -7.68 1.54
C VAL A 246 -9.82 -6.46 0.71
N VAL A 247 -10.85 -5.75 0.21
CA VAL A 247 -10.67 -4.54 -0.59
C VAL A 247 -11.37 -3.35 0.06
N SER A 248 -10.77 -2.18 -0.06
CA SER A 248 -11.41 -0.90 0.26
C SER A 248 -11.80 -0.15 -1.01
N LEU A 249 -12.89 0.59 -0.95
CA LEU A 249 -13.36 1.47 -2.02
C LEU A 249 -13.30 2.94 -1.60
N GLU A 250 -13.34 3.83 -2.59
CA GLU A 250 -13.25 5.28 -2.41
C GLU A 250 -14.33 5.87 -1.47
N ASP A 251 -15.52 5.26 -1.36
CA ASP A 251 -16.59 5.68 -0.43
C ASP A 251 -16.43 5.13 1.00
N GLY A 252 -15.36 4.38 1.27
CA GLY A 252 -15.16 3.71 2.56
C GLY A 252 -15.87 2.36 2.69
N MET A 253 -16.46 1.82 1.61
CA MET A 253 -16.92 0.44 1.62
C MET A 253 -15.71 -0.51 1.73
N VAL A 254 -15.79 -1.46 2.66
CA VAL A 254 -14.80 -2.53 2.84
C VAL A 254 -15.49 -3.86 2.59
N VAL A 255 -14.89 -4.71 1.77
CA VAL A 255 -15.49 -5.96 1.31
C VAL A 255 -14.46 -7.07 1.37
N GLU A 256 -14.79 -8.18 2.00
CA GLU A 256 -14.03 -9.42 1.85
C GLU A 256 -14.66 -10.28 0.75
N LEU A 257 -13.82 -10.76 -0.15
CA LEU A 257 -14.13 -11.71 -1.20
C LEU A 257 -13.45 -13.05 -0.87
N ASP A 258 -14.19 -14.14 -0.98
CA ASP A 258 -13.67 -15.50 -0.85
C ASP A 258 -12.58 -15.77 -1.88
N ASP A 259 -11.43 -16.26 -1.42
CA ASP A 259 -10.22 -16.47 -2.24
C ASP A 259 -10.46 -17.45 -3.41
N ALA A 260 -11.31 -18.46 -3.22
CA ALA A 260 -11.57 -19.48 -4.23
C ALA A 260 -12.61 -19.07 -5.29
N THR A 261 -13.59 -18.25 -4.91
CA THR A 261 -14.79 -17.99 -5.72
C THR A 261 -15.00 -16.53 -6.09
N GLY A 262 -14.33 -15.60 -5.39
CA GLY A 262 -14.59 -14.17 -5.46
C GLY A 262 -15.95 -13.75 -4.91
N SER A 263 -16.69 -14.66 -4.26
CA SER A 263 -17.99 -14.32 -3.69
C SER A 263 -17.83 -13.50 -2.41
N VAL A 264 -18.76 -12.59 -2.16
CA VAL A 264 -18.67 -11.69 -0.99
C VAL A 264 -18.93 -12.48 0.29
N ASN A 265 -17.96 -12.47 1.21
CA ASN A 265 -18.12 -13.01 2.57
C ASN A 265 -18.88 -12.03 3.45
N TRP A 266 -18.42 -10.78 3.51
CA TRP A 266 -19.05 -9.71 4.27
C TRP A 266 -18.82 -8.33 3.64
N ARG A 267 -19.57 -7.34 4.13
CA ARG A 267 -19.47 -5.93 3.73
C ARG A 267 -19.58 -5.05 4.96
N SER A 268 -18.71 -4.06 5.01
CA SER A 268 -18.68 -3.02 6.03
C SER A 268 -18.53 -1.65 5.41
N VAL A 269 -18.87 -0.64 6.18
CA VAL A 269 -18.79 0.77 5.76
C VAL A 269 -18.02 1.52 6.82
N ALA A 270 -16.84 2.01 6.43
CA ALA A 270 -16.09 2.98 7.20
C ALA A 270 -16.65 4.40 6.97
N THR A 271 -16.16 5.37 7.74
CA THR A 271 -16.60 6.77 7.62
C THR A 271 -16.01 7.50 6.40
N SER A 272 -14.97 6.93 5.79
CA SER A 272 -14.23 7.45 4.63
C SER A 272 -13.36 6.31 4.05
N ARG A 273 -12.67 6.57 2.93
CA ARG A 273 -11.69 5.64 2.33
C ARG A 273 -10.75 5.07 3.39
N VAL A 274 -10.42 3.79 3.24
CA VAL A 274 -9.58 3.01 4.15
C VAL A 274 -8.26 2.64 3.48
N TRP A 275 -7.17 2.82 4.22
CA TRP A 275 -5.86 2.24 3.96
C TRP A 275 -5.60 1.03 4.86
N PHE A 276 -4.97 0.01 4.29
CA PHE A 276 -4.43 -1.14 5.01
C PHE A 276 -2.92 -0.92 5.22
N PRO A 277 -2.45 -0.68 6.46
CA PRO A 277 -1.02 -0.47 6.72
C PRO A 277 -0.16 -1.74 6.55
N THR A 278 -0.78 -2.89 6.28
CA THR A 278 -0.17 -4.21 6.12
C THR A 278 -0.83 -4.96 4.98
N ASP A 279 -0.04 -5.72 4.23
CA ASP A 279 -0.51 -6.51 3.08
C ASP A 279 -1.27 -7.78 3.49
N GLN A 280 -1.09 -8.23 4.74
CA GLN A 280 -1.74 -9.43 5.28
C GLN A 280 -2.13 -9.26 6.75
N CYS A 281 -3.26 -9.85 7.12
CA CYS A 281 -3.74 -9.98 8.50
C CYS A 281 -4.33 -11.37 8.76
N SER A 282 -4.41 -11.78 10.03
CA SER A 282 -5.02 -13.06 10.43
C SER A 282 -6.37 -12.87 11.12
N GLU A 283 -6.41 -12.48 12.40
CA GLU A 283 -7.66 -12.34 13.17
C GLU A 283 -8.24 -10.91 13.13
N SER A 284 -7.38 -9.91 13.04
CA SER A 284 -7.80 -8.52 12.85
C SER A 284 -6.78 -7.74 12.02
N CYS A 285 -7.26 -6.76 11.26
CA CYS A 285 -6.43 -5.80 10.56
C CYS A 285 -6.45 -4.44 11.26
N LEU A 286 -5.31 -3.77 11.33
CA LEU A 286 -5.33 -2.31 11.53
C LEU A 286 -5.78 -1.65 10.22
N VAL A 287 -6.63 -0.64 10.34
CA VAL A 287 -7.10 0.16 9.22
C VAL A 287 -7.03 1.63 9.58
N MET A 288 -6.62 2.47 8.64
CA MET A 288 -6.61 3.93 8.80
C MET A 288 -7.52 4.54 7.77
N THR A 289 -8.40 5.46 8.19
CA THR A 289 -9.17 6.24 7.21
C THR A 289 -8.44 7.51 6.81
N ASP A 290 -8.73 8.03 5.61
CA ASP A 290 -8.17 9.31 5.12
C ASP A 290 -8.47 10.48 6.06
N THR A 291 -9.54 10.38 6.84
CA THR A 291 -9.93 11.39 7.84
C THR A 291 -9.28 11.17 9.20
N GLY A 292 -8.26 10.30 9.29
CA GLY A 292 -7.45 10.07 10.48
C GLY A 292 -8.07 9.13 11.51
N MET A 293 -9.05 8.29 11.17
CA MET A 293 -9.54 7.28 12.11
C MET A 293 -8.68 6.02 12.01
N LEU A 294 -7.93 5.71 13.07
CA LEU A 294 -7.31 4.39 13.24
C LEU A 294 -8.33 3.46 13.91
N ALA A 295 -8.52 2.28 13.33
CA ALA A 295 -9.45 1.27 13.81
C ALA A 295 -8.87 -0.14 13.66
N SER A 296 -9.47 -1.09 14.38
CA SER A 296 -9.28 -2.52 14.15
C SER A 296 -10.48 -3.05 13.35
N LEU A 297 -10.21 -3.83 12.31
CA LEU A 297 -11.16 -4.55 11.48
C LEU A 297 -11.12 -6.03 11.87
N ASP A 298 -12.22 -6.57 12.38
CA ASP A 298 -12.38 -8.01 12.60
C ASP A 298 -12.55 -8.72 11.25
N VAL A 299 -11.68 -9.69 10.94
CA VAL A 299 -11.72 -10.36 9.63
C VAL A 299 -12.93 -11.28 9.47
N THR A 300 -13.54 -11.71 10.58
CA THR A 300 -14.57 -12.76 10.59
C THR A 300 -15.92 -12.22 10.10
N ASP A 301 -16.24 -10.99 10.49
CA ASP A 301 -17.52 -10.35 10.21
C ASP A 301 -17.40 -8.93 9.62
N GLY A 302 -16.18 -8.42 9.49
CA GLY A 302 -15.89 -7.10 8.97
C GLY A 302 -16.13 -5.97 9.96
N ALA A 303 -16.35 -6.23 11.25
CA ALA A 303 -16.63 -5.18 12.22
C ALA A 303 -15.43 -4.21 12.35
N ILE A 304 -15.66 -2.93 12.07
CA ILE A 304 -14.66 -1.86 12.23
C ILE A 304 -14.86 -1.20 13.59
N THR A 305 -13.91 -1.41 14.51
CA THR A 305 -13.91 -0.86 15.86
C THR A 305 -12.89 0.28 15.96
N PRO A 306 -13.34 1.55 16.12
CA PRO A 306 -12.44 2.69 16.26
C PRO A 306 -11.51 2.54 17.48
N ILE A 307 -10.23 2.83 17.27
CA ILE A 307 -9.20 2.86 18.32
C ILE A 307 -8.94 4.31 18.73
N VAL A 308 -8.54 5.15 17.76
CA VAL A 308 -8.22 6.57 17.97
C VAL A 308 -8.54 7.37 16.71
N VAL A 309 -8.86 8.65 16.89
CA VAL A 309 -9.01 9.60 15.79
C VAL A 309 -7.90 10.65 15.89
N VAL A 310 -7.04 10.69 14.89
CA VAL A 310 -6.01 11.73 14.72
C VAL A 310 -6.62 12.87 13.90
N ALA A 311 -6.53 14.11 14.40
CA ALA A 311 -7.32 15.25 13.92
C ALA A 311 -6.79 15.87 12.61
N THR A 312 -6.17 15.09 11.73
CA THR A 312 -5.57 15.56 10.47
C THR A 312 -5.68 14.45 9.42
N GLU A 313 -5.81 14.86 8.16
CA GLU A 313 -5.95 13.94 7.04
C GLU A 313 -4.67 13.14 6.78
N VAL A 314 -4.86 11.91 6.33
CA VAL A 314 -3.85 10.96 5.88
C VAL A 314 -3.98 10.86 4.36
N THR A 315 -3.03 11.44 3.61
CA THR A 315 -3.02 11.40 2.14
C THR A 315 -2.15 10.29 1.56
N VAL A 316 -1.19 9.83 2.36
CA VAL A 316 -0.21 8.81 2.00
C VAL A 316 -0.47 7.57 2.85
N ALA A 317 -0.39 6.39 2.23
CA ALA A 317 -0.66 5.15 2.93
C ALA A 317 0.27 4.98 4.14
N PRO A 318 -0.27 4.76 5.36
CA PRO A 318 0.52 4.44 6.54
C PRO A 318 1.20 3.09 6.39
N VAL A 319 2.28 2.87 7.14
CA VAL A 319 3.08 1.64 7.04
C VAL A 319 3.19 1.00 8.42
N LEU A 320 2.85 -0.29 8.52
CA LEU A 320 3.14 -1.14 9.66
C LEU A 320 4.27 -2.11 9.29
N SER A 321 5.50 -1.80 9.72
CA SER A 321 6.67 -2.65 9.46
C SER A 321 7.64 -2.57 10.63
N ALA A 322 8.46 -3.61 10.82
CA ALA A 322 9.43 -3.71 11.92
C ALA A 322 8.84 -3.40 13.33
N GLY A 323 7.56 -3.72 13.56
CA GLY A 323 6.86 -3.41 14.82
C GLY A 323 6.64 -1.92 15.05
N ARG A 324 6.55 -1.12 13.98
CA ARG A 324 6.25 0.31 14.03
C ARG A 324 5.10 0.60 13.07
N LEU A 325 4.05 1.23 13.60
CA LEU A 325 3.05 1.89 12.77
C LEU A 325 3.48 3.34 12.58
N VAL A 326 3.76 3.73 11.34
CA VAL A 326 4.11 5.10 10.96
C VAL A 326 2.99 5.68 10.12
N VAL A 327 2.39 6.76 10.61
CA VAL A 327 1.28 7.45 9.94
C VAL A 327 1.75 8.86 9.54
N PRO A 328 1.99 9.11 8.25
CA PRO A 328 2.24 10.45 7.74
C PRO A 328 0.94 11.25 7.63
N LEU A 329 0.98 12.51 8.08
CA LEU A 329 -0.13 13.46 7.99
C LEU A 329 0.20 14.56 6.98
N THR A 330 -0.84 15.12 6.35
CA THR A 330 -0.74 16.19 5.34
C THR A 330 -0.01 17.45 5.82
N ASN A 331 -0.01 17.70 7.13
CA ASN A 331 0.63 18.88 7.72
C ASN A 331 2.14 18.69 8.00
N GLY A 332 2.74 17.57 7.55
CA GLY A 332 4.14 17.23 7.81
C GLY A 332 4.39 16.49 9.12
N THR A 333 3.34 16.18 9.89
CA THR A 333 3.50 15.41 11.12
C THR A 333 3.60 13.91 10.83
N LEU A 334 4.58 13.23 11.42
CA LEU A 334 4.62 11.77 11.52
C LEU A 334 4.17 11.35 12.91
N LEU A 335 3.21 10.44 12.96
CA LEU A 335 2.81 9.76 14.19
C LEU A 335 3.41 8.34 14.18
N ILE A 336 4.07 7.96 15.26
CA ILE A 336 4.78 6.68 15.37
C ILE A 336 4.25 5.95 16.60
N TRP A 337 3.76 4.73 16.40
CA TRP A 337 3.43 3.79 17.48
C TRP A 337 4.41 2.62 17.47
N ASN A 338 4.88 2.26 18.65
CA ASN A 338 5.59 1.02 18.91
C ASN A 338 4.55 -0.09 18.95
N HIS A 339 4.35 -0.79 17.83
CA HIS A 339 3.52 -1.98 17.85
C HIS A 339 4.31 -3.08 18.57
N ALA A 340 3.91 -3.40 19.80
CA ALA A 340 4.25 -4.69 20.37
C ALA A 340 3.56 -5.73 19.49
N ALA A 341 4.30 -6.46 18.66
CA ALA A 341 3.74 -7.61 17.95
C ALA A 341 2.98 -8.46 18.99
N GLU A 342 1.68 -8.69 18.76
CA GLU A 342 0.94 -9.70 19.51
C GLU A 342 1.46 -11.10 19.17
#